data_AF-A0A7L3ELW3-F1
#
_entry.id   AF-A0A7L3ELW3-F1
#
_cell.length_a   1.000
_cell.length_b   1.000
_cell.length_c   1.000
_cell.angle_alpha   90.00
_cell.angle_beta   90.00
_cell.angle_gamma   90.00
#
_symmetry.space_group_name_H-M   'P 1'
#
loop_
_entity.id
_entity.type
_entity.pdbx_description
1 polymer ?
#
loop_
_entity_poly.entity_id
_entity_poly.type
_entity_poly.pdbx_seq_one_letter_code
_entity_poly.pdbx_strand_id
1 'polypeptide(L)' 'LELSCPVPAWHLELGPAHASFELPALSCSGLRVRFLRLSGPPGPGPGPAQRWVRYLTHSDSYVLRL' A
#
# COMPACT_ATOMS: atom_id res chain seq x y z
N LEU A 1 6.93 -52.62 5.85
CA LEU A 1 5.54 -52.91 5.42
C LEU A 1 4.66 -51.85 6.07
N GLU A 2 4.81 -50.61 5.60
CA GLU A 2 3.91 -49.98 4.64
C GLU A 2 2.54 -49.67 5.26
N LEU A 3 2.31 -48.40 5.60
CA LEU A 3 0.98 -47.80 5.66
C LEU A 3 1.08 -46.37 5.12
N SER A 4 1.27 -46.29 3.80
CA SER A 4 1.00 -45.08 3.03
C SER A 4 -0.52 -44.99 2.88
N CYS A 5 -1.18 -44.17 3.70
CA CYS A 5 -2.54 -43.74 3.40
C CYS A 5 -2.45 -42.50 2.50
N PRO A 6 -2.96 -42.54 1.25
CA PRO A 6 -3.13 -41.31 0.50
C PRO A 6 -4.33 -40.59 1.13
N VAL A 7 -4.06 -39.54 1.91
CA VAL A 7 -5.08 -38.54 2.21
C VAL A 7 -5.71 -38.11 0.89
N PRO A 8 -7.05 -38.09 0.76
CA PRO A 8 -7.67 -37.70 -0.50
C PRO A 8 -7.27 -36.25 -0.82
N ALA A 9 -6.61 -36.05 -1.96
CA ALA A 9 -6.08 -34.76 -2.40
C ALA A 9 -7.16 -33.77 -2.90
N TRP A 10 -8.41 -33.89 -2.43
CA TRP A 10 -9.49 -33.02 -2.83
C TRP A 10 -9.93 -32.15 -1.65
N HIS A 11 -9.80 -30.84 -1.83
CA HIS A 11 -10.28 -29.78 -0.95
C HIS A 11 -9.45 -29.48 0.32
N LEU A 12 -8.14 -29.22 0.15
CA LEU A 12 -7.51 -28.22 1.01
C LEU A 12 -8.07 -26.85 0.61
N GLU A 13 -9.20 -26.46 1.20
CA GLU A 13 -9.71 -25.09 1.08
C GLU A 13 -8.66 -24.16 1.71
N LEU A 14 -7.85 -23.54 0.85
CA LEU A 14 -6.84 -22.62 1.29
C LEU A 14 -7.55 -21.35 1.74
N GLY A 15 -7.45 -21.05 3.04
CA GLY A 15 -8.05 -19.85 3.62
C GLY A 15 -7.53 -18.58 2.92
N PRO A 16 -8.27 -17.46 2.99
CA PRO A 16 -7.85 -16.23 2.35
C PRO A 16 -6.46 -15.80 2.81
N ALA A 17 -5.61 -15.38 1.87
CA ALA A 17 -4.27 -14.89 2.17
C ALA A 17 -4.32 -13.38 2.47
N HIS A 18 -3.67 -12.98 3.55
CA HIS A 18 -3.54 -11.56 3.92
C HIS A 18 -2.22 -11.00 3.40
N ALA A 19 -2.24 -9.79 2.82
CA ALA A 19 -1.02 -9.10 2.39
C ALA A 19 -0.86 -7.74 3.09
N SER A 20 0.29 -7.59 3.75
CA SER A 20 0.72 -6.32 4.35
C SER A 20 1.83 -5.72 3.49
N PHE A 21 1.62 -4.52 2.94
CA PHE A 21 2.59 -3.84 2.09
C PHE A 21 2.44 -2.32 2.14
N GLU A 22 3.50 -1.65 1.71
CA GLU A 22 3.53 -0.22 1.48
C GLU A 22 3.91 0.08 0.03
N LEU A 23 3.23 1.05 -0.58
CA LEU A 23 3.53 1.55 -1.93
C LEU A 23 3.94 3.03 -1.84
N PRO A 24 5.25 3.31 -1.81
CA PRO A 24 5.76 4.68 -1.83
C PRO A 24 5.47 5.36 -3.16
N ALA A 25 5.25 6.68 -3.13
CA ALA A 25 5.02 7.52 -4.30
C ALA A 25 3.80 7.14 -5.16
N LEU A 26 2.96 6.20 -4.69
CA LEU A 26 1.73 5.77 -5.35
C LEU A 26 0.52 6.05 -4.46
N SER A 27 -0.57 6.51 -5.10
CA SER A 27 -1.87 6.75 -4.48
C SER A 27 -2.89 5.79 -5.10
N CYS A 28 -3.31 4.75 -4.37
CA CYS A 28 -4.28 3.78 -4.89
C CYS A 28 -5.68 4.36 -5.11
N SER A 29 -6.03 5.48 -4.47
CA SER A 29 -7.30 6.19 -4.71
C SER A 29 -7.26 7.09 -5.96
N GLY A 30 -6.10 7.26 -6.58
CA GLY A 30 -5.90 8.25 -7.65
C GLY A 30 -5.87 9.70 -7.16
N LEU A 31 -5.95 9.96 -5.85
CA LEU A 31 -5.87 11.30 -5.29
C LEU A 31 -4.51 11.93 -5.61
N ARG A 32 -4.55 13.16 -6.14
CA ARG A 32 -3.37 13.94 -6.50
C ARG A 32 -3.49 15.37 -5.99
N VAL A 33 -2.51 15.79 -5.19
CA VAL A 33 -2.29 17.18 -4.79
C VAL A 33 -1.92 18.00 -6.03
N ARG A 34 -2.80 18.94 -6.41
CA ARG A 34 -2.59 19.83 -7.58
C ARG A 34 -1.92 21.14 -7.20
N PHE A 35 -2.29 21.71 -6.06
CA PHE A 35 -1.78 22.99 -5.58
C PHE A 35 -1.59 22.96 -4.06
N LEU A 36 -0.47 23.50 -3.60
CA LEU A 36 -0.18 23.77 -2.20
C LEU A 36 0.03 25.27 -2.05
N ARG A 37 -0.95 25.97 -1.48
CA ARG A 37 -0.88 27.41 -1.25
C ARG A 37 -0.29 27.67 0.13
N LEU A 38 0.77 28.45 0.18
CA LEU A 38 1.40 28.88 1.42
C LEU A 38 0.99 30.34 1.64
N SER A 39 0.23 30.60 2.70
CA SER A 39 -0.12 31.95 3.16
C SER A 39 0.90 32.38 4.20
N GLY A 40 1.85 33.23 3.81
CA GLY A 40 2.87 33.77 4.70
C GLY A 40 3.88 34.61 3.93
N PRO A 41 4.62 35.49 4.61
CA PRO A 41 5.73 36.20 3.98
C PRO A 41 6.74 35.17 3.43
N PRO A 42 7.41 35.47 2.30
CA PRO A 42 8.51 34.64 1.84
C PRO A 42 9.51 34.45 2.99
N GLY A 43 9.89 33.20 3.26
CA GLY A 43 10.85 32.88 4.32
C GLY A 43 12.20 33.58 4.10
N PRO A 44 13.12 33.54 5.07
CA PRO A 44 14.38 34.31 5.08
C PRO A 44 15.44 33.87 4.04
N GLY A 45 15.04 33.35 2.88
CA GLY A 45 15.94 32.95 1.80
C GLY A 45 15.51 33.50 0.44
N PRO A 46 16.45 33.63 -0.51
CA PRO A 46 16.12 33.98 -1.88
C PRO A 46 15.34 32.84 -2.55
N GLY A 47 14.07 33.09 -2.90
CA GLY A 47 13.29 32.19 -3.74
C GLY A 47 11.93 31.76 -3.16
N PRO A 48 11.13 31.02 -3.95
CA PRO A 48 9.87 30.48 -3.49
C PRO A 48 10.08 29.45 -2.38
N ALA A 49 9.16 29.40 -1.42
CA ALA A 49 9.19 28.39 -0.36
C ALA A 49 9.17 26.96 -0.94
N GLN A 50 10.04 26.10 -0.41
CA GLN A 50 10.11 24.69 -0.80
C GLN A 50 8.80 23.96 -0.48
N ARG A 51 8.37 23.08 -1.38
CA ARG A 51 7.10 22.33 -1.27
C ARG A 51 7.39 20.87 -1.51
N TRP A 52 7.01 20.02 -0.56
CA TRP A 52 7.21 18.58 -0.61
C TRP A 52 5.88 17.86 -0.45
N VAL A 53 5.62 16.88 -1.30
CA VAL A 53 4.45 16.00 -1.21
C VAL A 53 4.96 14.57 -1.30
N ARG A 54 4.50 13.71 -0.40
CA ARG A 54 4.77 12.28 -0.43
C ARG A 54 3.46 11.52 -0.37
N TYR A 55 3.27 10.60 -1.31
CA TYR A 55 2.22 9.59 -1.22
C TYR A 55 2.80 8.33 -0.59
N LEU A 56 2.05 7.74 0.30
CA LEU A 56 2.30 6.41 0.84
C LEU A 56 0.95 5.71 0.92
N THR A 57 0.80 4.64 0.14
CA THR A 57 -0.33 3.74 0.34
C THR A 57 0.11 2.61 1.25
N HIS A 58 -0.67 2.32 2.27
CA HIS A 58 -0.48 1.19 3.18
C HIS A 58 -1.67 0.26 3.03
N SER A 59 -1.42 -1.05 2.94
CA SER A 59 -2.52 -2.03 2.91
C SER A 59 -3.12 -2.21 4.29
N ASP A 60 -4.45 -2.19 4.37
CA ASP A 60 -5.17 -2.50 5.60
C ASP A 60 -5.68 -3.95 5.49
N SER A 61 -6.95 -4.16 5.13
CA SER A 61 -7.53 -5.48 4.91
C SER A 61 -7.36 -6.00 3.47
N TYR A 62 -6.12 -6.12 2.97
CA TYR A 62 -5.88 -6.68 1.64
C TYR A 62 -5.89 -8.21 1.69
N VAL A 63 -7.02 -8.79 1.31
CA VAL A 63 -7.29 -10.23 1.36
C VAL A 63 -7.43 -10.81 -0.05
N LEU A 64 -6.64 -11.83 -0.35
CA LEU A 64 -6.71 -12.59 -1.60
C LEU A 64 -7.41 -13.93 -1.37
N ARG A 65 -8.25 -14.33 -2.32
CA ARG A 65 -8.75 -15.71 -2.43
C ARG A 65 -7.83 -16.47 -3.36
N LEU A 66 -7.39 -17.65 -2.92
CA LEU A 66 -6.46 -18.52 -3.63
C LEU A 66 -7.20 -19.64 -4.37
#